data_AF-A0A6N2K2N7-F1
#
_entry.id   AF-A0A6N2K2N7-F1
#
_cell.length_a   1.000
_cell.length_b   1.000
_cell.length_c   1.000
_cell.angle_alpha   90.00
_cell.angle_beta   90.00
_cell.angle_gamma   90.00
#
_symmetry.space_group_name_H-M   'P 1'
#
loop_
_entity.id
_entity.type
_entity.pdbx_description
1 polymer ?
#
loop_
_entity_poly.entity_id
_entity_poly.type
_entity_poly.pdbx_seq_one_letter_code
_entity_poly.pdbx_strand_id
1 'polypeptide(L)'
;MTTRNGQIKNFTSNFGPQHPAAHGVSRSVLEMNGEVVERADPHIGLLQCGTKPLTPKHAYSSAVEKLLNCEVPLRAQYIRVLFREITRISNHSLALTTHAMDVGALTPFLWAFEEREKLLEFYERVSGARMHASFIRPGGVAQDLPLGLCRDIDSSTQFVLVSTN
;
A
#
# COMPACT_ATOMS: atom_id res chain seq x y z
N MET A 1 16.31 29.11 22.04
CA MET A 1 16.68 30.07 23.11
C MET A 1 18.09 29.75 23.58
N THR A 2 19.01 30.65 23.29
CA THR A 2 20.47 30.54 23.46
C THR A 2 20.92 30.48 24.91
N THR A 3 21.85 29.57 25.24
CA THR A 3 22.69 29.67 26.44
C THR A 3 24.02 30.34 26.10
N ARG A 4 24.37 31.37 26.89
CA ARG A 4 25.71 31.96 27.02
C ARG A 4 26.78 30.85 27.01
N ASN A 5 27.81 30.97 26.16
CA ASN A 5 28.98 30.09 25.97
C ASN A 5 29.01 29.17 24.73
N GLY A 6 28.43 29.56 23.59
CA GLY A 6 28.84 29.06 22.25
C GLY A 6 28.69 27.55 21.98
N GLN A 7 28.20 26.76 22.93
CA GLN A 7 27.93 25.34 22.80
C GLN A 7 26.42 25.15 22.64
N ILE A 8 26.01 24.79 21.43
CA ILE A 8 24.64 24.36 21.14
C ILE A 8 24.46 23.03 21.87
N LYS A 9 23.47 22.94 22.77
CA LYS A 9 23.11 21.67 23.40
C LYS A 9 22.22 20.90 22.42
N ASN A 10 22.63 19.68 22.09
CA ASN A 10 21.82 18.76 21.30
C ASN A 10 20.50 18.49 22.04
N PHE A 11 19.37 18.66 21.36
CA PHE A 11 18.04 18.37 21.88
C PHE A 11 17.57 17.01 21.37
N THR A 12 17.03 16.19 22.25
CA THR A 12 16.43 14.91 21.88
C THR A 12 14.91 15.07 21.75
N SER A 13 14.37 14.84 20.55
CA SER A 13 12.94 14.85 20.26
C SER A 13 12.46 13.44 19.93
N ASN A 14 11.37 13.00 20.56
CA ASN A 14 10.83 11.65 20.37
C ASN A 14 9.52 11.71 19.58
N PHE A 15 9.55 11.23 18.34
CA PHE A 15 8.34 10.93 17.59
C PHE A 15 7.76 9.62 18.08
N GLY A 16 6.63 9.73 18.79
CA GLY A 16 5.95 8.59 19.38
C GLY A 16 5.20 7.73 18.35
N PRO A 17 4.87 6.48 18.72
CA PRO A 17 4.22 5.50 17.84
C PRO A 17 2.85 5.91 17.30
N GLN A 18 2.14 6.81 17.97
CA GLN A 18 0.80 7.26 17.58
C GLN A 18 0.81 8.62 16.87
N HIS A 19 1.99 9.13 16.50
CA HIS A 19 2.07 10.39 15.80
C HIS A 19 1.35 10.29 14.44
N PRO A 20 0.44 11.23 14.08
CA PRO A 20 -0.36 11.12 12.85
C PRO A 20 0.49 10.92 11.57
N ALA A 21 1.62 11.61 11.49
CA ALA A 21 2.57 11.51 10.38
C ALA A 21 3.52 10.29 10.44
N ALA A 22 3.35 9.39 11.41
CA ALA A 22 4.13 8.15 11.49
C ALA A 22 3.54 7.01 10.64
N HIS A 23 2.38 7.25 9.98
CA HIS A 23 1.68 6.33 9.06
C HIS A 23 1.68 4.86 9.49
N GLY A 24 1.37 4.63 10.76
CA GLY A 24 1.46 3.31 11.39
C GLY A 24 1.98 3.45 12.80
N VAL A 25 2.85 2.54 13.21
CA VAL A 25 3.44 2.53 14.55
C VAL A 25 4.95 2.56 14.40
N SER A 26 5.46 3.77 14.14
CA SER A 26 6.89 4.03 14.05
C SER A 26 7.29 4.96 15.20
N ARG A 27 8.33 4.59 15.93
CA ARG A 27 8.94 5.46 16.93
C ARG A 27 10.32 5.87 16.43
N SER A 28 10.59 7.17 16.38
CA SER A 28 11.91 7.67 16.00
C SER A 28 12.42 8.67 17.04
N VAL A 29 13.61 8.41 17.57
CA VAL A 29 14.31 9.34 18.47
C VAL A 29 15.27 10.16 17.61
N LEU A 30 15.09 11.47 17.63
CA LEU A 30 15.88 12.41 16.84
C LEU A 30 16.79 13.21 17.78
N GLU A 31 18.08 13.28 17.44
CA GLU A 31 19.04 14.21 18.03
C GLU A 31 19.16 15.40 17.07
N MET A 32 18.76 16.59 17.54
CA MET A 32 18.62 17.79 16.73
C MET A 32 19.47 18.94 17.27
N ASN A 33 20.09 19.67 16.34
CA ASN A 33 20.78 20.93 16.57
C ASN A 33 19.99 22.08 15.93
N GLY A 34 19.05 22.63 16.71
CA GLY A 34 18.06 23.58 16.20
C GLY A 34 17.06 22.89 15.28
N GLU A 35 17.05 23.25 14.01
CA GLU A 35 16.18 22.66 12.98
C GLU A 35 16.83 21.50 12.23
N VAL A 36 18.15 21.33 12.36
CA VAL A 36 18.90 20.28 11.66
C VAL A 36 18.92 19.00 12.50
N VAL A 37 18.55 17.88 11.87
CA VAL A 37 18.67 16.54 12.47
C VAL A 37 20.08 16.03 12.24
N GLU A 38 20.82 15.76 13.33
CA GLU A 38 22.17 15.17 13.24
C GLU A 38 22.11 13.65 13.21
N ARG A 39 21.18 13.07 13.96
CA ARG A 39 20.99 11.63 14.05
C ARG A 39 19.52 11.28 14.25
N ALA A 40 19.08 10.24 13.54
CA ALA A 40 17.75 9.68 13.67
C ALA A 40 17.86 8.18 13.94
N ASP A 41 17.39 7.74 15.11
CA ASP A 41 17.33 6.33 15.47
C ASP A 41 15.87 5.84 15.37
N PRO A 42 15.50 5.13 14.30
CA PRO A 42 14.18 4.51 14.19
C PRO A 42 14.14 3.22 15.02
N HIS A 43 13.18 3.15 15.94
CA HIS A 43 12.87 1.92 16.67
C HIS A 43 11.80 1.14 15.90
N ILE A 44 12.24 0.08 15.22
CA ILE A 44 11.40 -0.83 14.43
C ILE A 44 10.94 -2.00 15.31
N GLY A 45 9.77 -2.57 15.02
CA GLY A 45 9.27 -3.81 15.65
C GLY A 45 8.02 -3.66 16.51
N LEU A 46 7.46 -2.44 16.61
CA LEU A 46 6.25 -2.17 17.38
C LEU A 46 4.98 -2.88 16.83
N LEU A 47 4.99 -3.27 15.56
CA LEU A 47 3.93 -4.04 14.88
C LEU A 47 4.34 -5.48 14.54
N GLN A 48 5.39 -6.01 15.17
CA GLN A 48 5.86 -7.37 14.90
C GLN A 48 4.85 -8.42 15.41
N CYS A 49 3.95 -8.88 14.54
CA CYS A 49 2.96 -9.93 14.83
C CYS A 49 3.53 -11.36 14.63
N GLY A 50 4.84 -11.56 14.71
CA GLY A 50 5.50 -12.87 14.56
C GLY A 50 5.41 -13.52 13.16
N THR A 51 4.67 -12.92 12.23
CA THR A 51 4.56 -13.37 10.84
C THR A 51 5.65 -12.68 10.02
N LYS A 52 6.47 -13.46 9.30
CA LYS A 52 7.41 -12.95 8.27
C LYS A 52 6.62 -12.12 7.24
N PRO A 53 7.23 -11.09 6.60
CA PRO A 53 6.51 -10.02 5.90
C PRO A 53 5.37 -10.58 5.07
N LEU A 54 4.17 -10.00 5.21
CA LEU A 54 2.97 -10.35 4.45
C LEU A 54 3.35 -10.49 2.97
N THR A 55 3.64 -11.72 2.56
CA THR A 55 4.02 -11.98 1.18
C THR A 55 2.81 -11.65 0.33
N PRO A 56 2.97 -10.85 -0.75
CA PRO A 56 1.90 -10.68 -1.71
C PRO A 56 1.38 -12.06 -2.10
N LYS A 57 0.06 -12.26 -2.05
CA LYS A 57 -0.56 -13.60 -2.27
C LYS A 57 -0.07 -14.26 -3.57
N HIS A 58 0.22 -13.44 -4.58
CA HIS A 58 0.81 -13.85 -5.84
C HIS A 58 2.22 -14.45 -5.70
N ALA A 59 3.11 -13.85 -4.89
CA ALA A 59 4.45 -14.35 -4.66
C ALA A 59 4.43 -15.69 -3.90
N TYR A 60 3.52 -15.81 -2.93
CA TYR A 60 3.29 -17.07 -2.22
C TYR A 60 2.82 -18.19 -3.16
N SER A 61 1.78 -17.96 -3.95
CA SER A 61 1.29 -18.97 -4.91
C SER A 61 2.33 -19.34 -5.97
N SER A 62 3.07 -18.35 -6.49
CA SER A 62 4.13 -18.60 -7.48
C SER A 62 5.29 -19.41 -6.89
N ALA A 63 5.63 -19.22 -5.61
CA ALA A 63 6.65 -20.02 -4.94
C ALA A 63 6.19 -21.49 -4.78
N VAL A 64 4.94 -21.70 -4.37
CA VAL A 64 4.37 -23.05 -4.22
C VAL A 64 4.28 -23.78 -5.58
N GLU A 65 3.88 -23.07 -6.63
CA GLU A 65 3.80 -23.63 -8.00
C GLU A 65 5.16 -24.07 -8.53
N LYS A 66 6.20 -23.28 -8.26
CA LYS A 66 7.59 -23.64 -8.61
C LYS A 66 8.11 -24.84 -7.82
N LEU A 67 7.70 -25.00 -6.56
CA LEU A 67 8.10 -26.15 -5.75
C LEU A 67 7.41 -27.44 -6.22
N LEU A 68 6.16 -27.34 -6.70
CA LEU A 68 5.36 -28.48 -7.15
C LEU A 68 5.47 -28.76 -8.65
N ASN A 69 6.26 -27.97 -9.40
CA ASN A 69 6.34 -28.01 -10.87
C ASN A 69 4.96 -28.04 -11.54
N CYS A 70 4.03 -27.21 -11.05
CA CYS A 70 2.66 -27.14 -11.57
C CYS A 70 2.55 -26.06 -12.66
N GLU A 71 1.93 -26.40 -13.79
CA GLU A 71 1.62 -25.44 -14.85
C GLU A 71 0.24 -24.79 -14.62
N VAL A 72 0.22 -23.46 -14.62
CA VAL A 72 -1.02 -22.68 -14.44
C VAL A 72 -1.63 -22.37 -15.82
N PRO A 73 -2.95 -22.55 -16.01
CA PRO A 73 -3.59 -22.25 -17.29
C PRO A 73 -3.44 -20.78 -17.69
N LEU A 74 -3.26 -20.52 -18.98
CA LEU A 74 -2.97 -19.18 -19.52
C LEU A 74 -3.98 -18.11 -19.08
N ARG A 75 -5.27 -18.47 -19.06
CA ARG A 75 -6.35 -17.58 -18.59
C ARG A 75 -6.16 -17.13 -17.14
N ALA A 76 -5.74 -18.04 -16.26
CA ALA A 76 -5.49 -17.72 -14.86
C ALA A 76 -4.27 -16.80 -14.68
N GLN A 77 -3.26 -16.92 -15.54
CA GLN A 77 -2.10 -16.02 -15.52
C GLN A 77 -2.51 -14.58 -15.86
N TYR A 78 -3.31 -14.38 -16.90
CA TYR A 78 -3.82 -13.05 -17.26
C TYR A 78 -4.66 -12.42 -16.16
N ILE A 79 -5.57 -13.19 -15.56
CA ILE A 79 -6.40 -12.72 -14.45
C ILE A 79 -5.51 -12.29 -13.26
N ARG A 80 -4.48 -13.07 -12.91
CA ARG A 80 -3.55 -12.72 -11.84
C ARG A 80 -2.79 -11.43 -12.10
N VAL A 81 -2.29 -11.26 -13.33
CA VAL A 81 -1.60 -10.03 -13.73
C VAL A 81 -2.57 -8.87 -13.62
N LEU A 82 -3.77 -8.95 -14.22
CA LEU A 82 -4.79 -7.91 -14.15
C LEU A 82 -5.05 -7.42 -12.71
N PHE A 83 -5.36 -8.33 -11.77
CA PHE A 83 -5.60 -7.95 -10.37
C PHE A 83 -4.34 -7.47 -9.64
N ARG A 84 -3.15 -7.97 -10.03
CA ARG A 84 -1.88 -7.47 -9.48
C ARG A 84 -1.65 -6.01 -9.89
N GLU A 85 -1.95 -5.67 -11.13
CA GLU A 85 -1.84 -4.29 -11.63
C GLU A 85 -2.85 -3.38 -10.93
N ILE A 86 -4.10 -3.82 -10.76
CA ILE A 86 -5.12 -3.08 -9.99
C ILE A 86 -4.67 -2.86 -8.53
N THR A 87 -4.15 -3.90 -7.87
CA THR A 87 -3.60 -3.77 -6.51
C THR A 87 -2.43 -2.78 -6.49
N ARG A 88 -1.57 -2.79 -7.51
CA ARG A 88 -0.43 -1.88 -7.59
C ARG A 88 -0.88 -0.42 -7.72
N ILE A 89 -1.86 -0.14 -8.57
CA ILE A 89 -2.45 1.20 -8.71
C ILE A 89 -3.06 1.65 -7.37
N SER A 90 -3.83 0.77 -6.71
CA SER A 90 -4.41 1.05 -5.38
C SER A 90 -3.32 1.36 -4.33
N ASN A 91 -2.23 0.61 -4.33
CA ASN A 91 -1.11 0.81 -3.40
C ASN A 91 -0.37 2.12 -3.67
N HIS A 92 -0.09 2.46 -4.93
CA HIS A 92 0.55 3.74 -5.26
C HIS A 92 -0.35 4.93 -4.96
N SER A 93 -1.65 4.82 -5.25
CA SER A 93 -2.64 5.85 -4.92
C SER A 93 -2.66 6.13 -3.41
N LEU A 94 -2.69 5.07 -2.58
CA LEU A 94 -2.60 5.22 -1.13
C LEU A 94 -1.27 5.84 -0.70
N ALA A 95 -0.13 5.36 -1.22
CA ALA A 95 1.19 5.87 -0.85
C ALA A 95 1.37 7.36 -1.20
N LEU A 96 0.91 7.80 -2.37
CA LEU A 96 1.01 9.19 -2.81
C LEU A 96 0.13 10.11 -1.97
N THR A 97 -1.09 9.68 -1.66
CA THR A 97 -2.06 10.52 -0.96
C THR A 97 -1.81 10.62 0.53
N THR A 98 -1.33 9.56 1.17
CA THR A 98 -0.87 9.64 2.57
C THR A 98 0.34 10.55 2.67
N HIS A 99 1.29 10.45 1.74
CA HIS A 99 2.44 11.36 1.71
C HIS A 99 2.03 12.82 1.47
N ALA A 100 1.08 13.07 0.55
CA ALA A 100 0.56 14.40 0.32
C ALA A 100 -0.15 14.98 1.56
N MET A 101 -0.89 14.15 2.30
CA MET A 101 -1.54 14.53 3.55
C MET A 101 -0.52 14.91 4.63
N ASP A 102 0.58 14.18 4.74
CA ASP A 102 1.67 14.49 5.70
C ASP A 102 2.34 15.83 5.41
N VAL A 103 2.42 16.23 4.14
CA VAL A 103 2.90 17.56 3.72
C VAL A 103 1.83 18.65 3.92
N GLY A 104 0.56 18.27 4.11
CA GLY A 104 -0.57 19.17 4.38
C GLY A 104 -1.60 19.30 3.26
N ALA A 105 -1.45 18.58 2.14
CA ALA A 105 -2.40 18.58 1.03
C ALA A 105 -3.52 17.54 1.25
N LEU A 106 -4.68 18.00 1.74
CA LEU A 106 -5.83 17.15 2.08
C LEU A 106 -6.74 16.81 0.89
N THR A 107 -6.77 17.66 -0.15
CA THR A 107 -7.65 17.50 -1.30
C THR A 107 -7.37 16.26 -2.17
N PRO A 108 -6.12 15.92 -2.54
CA PRO A 108 -5.87 14.72 -3.36
C PRO A 108 -6.22 13.42 -2.64
N PHE A 109 -6.17 13.42 -1.30
CA PHE A 109 -6.56 12.27 -0.49
C PHE A 109 -8.02 11.91 -0.69
N LEU A 110 -8.94 12.87 -0.68
CA LEU A 110 -10.37 12.59 -0.86
C LEU A 110 -10.67 12.04 -2.26
N TRP A 111 -10.08 12.62 -3.30
CA TRP A 111 -10.26 12.15 -4.69
C TRP A 111 -9.71 10.73 -4.91
N ALA A 112 -8.55 10.44 -4.34
CA ALA A 112 -7.96 9.11 -4.48
C ALA A 112 -8.74 8.01 -3.76
N PHE A 113 -9.39 8.33 -2.63
CA PHE A 113 -10.22 7.36 -1.91
C PHE A 113 -11.51 7.04 -2.67
N GLU A 114 -12.08 8.00 -3.40
CA GLU A 114 -13.20 7.76 -4.31
C GLU A 114 -12.82 6.74 -5.41
N GLU A 115 -11.69 6.97 -6.09
CA GLU A 115 -11.19 6.05 -7.10
C GLU A 115 -10.83 4.68 -6.51
N ARG A 116 -10.30 4.66 -5.29
CA ARG A 116 -9.99 3.42 -4.59
C ARG A 116 -11.24 2.61 -4.23
N GLU A 117 -12.36 3.25 -3.93
CA GLU A 117 -13.63 2.54 -3.66
C GLU A 117 -14.13 1.81 -4.89
N LYS A 118 -14.04 2.41 -6.09
CA LYS A 118 -14.35 1.74 -7.37
C LYS A 118 -13.50 0.48 -7.56
N LEU A 119 -12.21 0.55 -7.22
CA LEU A 119 -11.33 -0.63 -7.29
C LEU A 119 -11.69 -1.71 -6.26
N LEU A 120 -12.15 -1.32 -5.06
CA LEU A 120 -12.60 -2.27 -4.03
C LEU A 120 -13.91 -2.97 -4.41
N GLU A 121 -14.79 -2.30 -5.16
CA GLU A 121 -16.01 -2.91 -5.71
C GLU A 121 -15.67 -4.08 -6.65
N PHE A 122 -14.63 -3.94 -7.48
CA PHE A 122 -14.15 -5.06 -8.31
C PHE A 122 -13.68 -6.25 -7.46
N TYR A 123 -13.02 -6.00 -6.33
CA TYR A 123 -12.62 -7.06 -5.40
C TYR A 123 -13.80 -7.73 -4.71
N GLU A 124 -14.81 -6.94 -4.33
CA GLU A 124 -16.04 -7.44 -3.72
C GLU A 124 -16.79 -8.37 -4.69
N ARG A 125 -16.95 -7.97 -5.95
CA ARG A 125 -17.61 -8.82 -6.98
C ARG A 125 -16.88 -10.12 -7.24
N VAL A 126 -15.56 -10.13 -7.13
CA VAL A 126 -14.70 -11.27 -7.50
C VAL A 126 -14.43 -12.22 -6.35
N SER A 127 -14.49 -11.75 -5.10
CA SER A 127 -14.09 -12.57 -3.96
C SER A 127 -15.06 -12.50 -2.78
N GLY A 128 -16.07 -11.62 -2.83
CA GLY A 128 -16.95 -11.29 -1.72
C GLY A 128 -16.30 -10.44 -0.63
N ALA A 129 -14.99 -10.14 -0.74
CA ALA A 129 -14.24 -9.38 0.25
C ALA A 129 -13.49 -8.21 -0.39
N ARG A 130 -13.45 -7.07 0.30
CA ARG A 130 -12.86 -5.83 -0.25
C ARG A 130 -11.33 -5.81 -0.22
N MET A 131 -10.70 -6.13 0.92
CA MET A 131 -9.24 -5.99 1.08
C MET A 131 -8.49 -7.33 1.17
N HIS A 132 -9.00 -8.28 1.95
CA HIS A 132 -8.34 -9.57 2.14
C HIS A 132 -8.97 -10.68 1.28
N ALA A 133 -9.06 -10.43 -0.02
CA ALA A 133 -9.54 -11.41 -0.99
C ALA A 133 -8.60 -12.63 -1.08
N SER A 134 -9.09 -13.83 -0.73
CA SER A 134 -8.37 -15.11 -0.94
C SER A 134 -8.63 -15.65 -2.35
N PHE A 135 -8.38 -14.78 -3.34
CA PHE A 135 -8.70 -15.02 -4.76
C PHE A 135 -7.58 -15.75 -5.50
N ILE A 136 -6.33 -15.33 -5.27
CA ILE A 136 -5.15 -16.01 -5.82
C ILE A 136 -4.83 -17.21 -4.92
N ARG A 137 -4.80 -18.40 -5.52
CA ARG A 137 -4.49 -19.66 -4.83
C ARG A 137 -3.45 -20.43 -5.63
N PRO A 138 -2.60 -21.27 -5.00
CA PRO A 138 -1.70 -22.16 -5.72
C PRO A 138 -2.48 -22.98 -6.77
N GLY A 139 -1.99 -23.01 -8.00
CA GLY A 139 -2.64 -23.68 -9.15
C GLY A 139 -3.54 -22.78 -10.00
N GLY A 140 -3.77 -21.53 -9.60
CA GLY A 140 -4.46 -20.55 -10.43
C GLY A 140 -5.27 -19.54 -9.65
N VAL A 141 -6.59 -19.59 -9.83
CA VAL A 141 -7.54 -18.62 -9.30
C VAL A 141 -8.68 -19.39 -8.62
N ALA A 142 -9.26 -18.84 -7.56
CA ALA A 142 -10.35 -19.46 -6.82
C ALA A 142 -11.62 -19.65 -7.67
N GLN A 143 -11.97 -18.64 -8.47
CA GLN A 143 -13.13 -18.65 -9.37
C GLN A 143 -12.88 -17.78 -10.60
N ASP A 144 -13.64 -18.01 -11.67
CA ASP A 144 -13.57 -17.18 -12.87
C ASP A 144 -14.21 -15.79 -12.62
N LEU A 145 -13.96 -14.86 -13.53
CA LEU A 145 -14.52 -13.51 -13.48
C LEU A 145 -16.05 -13.57 -13.63
N PRO A 146 -16.83 -12.79 -12.85
CA PRO A 146 -18.26 -12.67 -13.07
C PRO A 146 -18.54 -11.97 -14.40
N LEU A 147 -19.68 -12.29 -15.01
CA LEU A 147 -20.11 -11.69 -16.27
C LEU A 147 -20.23 -10.16 -16.13
N GLY A 148 -19.77 -9.44 -17.15
CA GLY A 148 -19.81 -7.98 -17.20
C GLY A 148 -18.60 -7.26 -16.60
N LEU A 149 -17.82 -7.90 -15.71
CA LEU A 149 -16.72 -7.23 -15.01
C LEU A 149 -15.64 -6.65 -15.95
N CYS A 150 -15.33 -7.34 -17.05
CA CYS A 150 -14.36 -6.82 -18.02
C CYS A 150 -14.83 -5.51 -18.68
N ARG A 151 -16.14 -5.34 -18.89
CA ARG A 151 -16.70 -4.10 -19.45
C ARG A 151 -16.63 -2.95 -18.45
N ASP A 152 -16.83 -3.25 -17.17
CA ASP A 152 -16.78 -2.26 -16.10
C ASP A 152 -15.35 -1.75 -15.83
N ILE A 153 -14.36 -2.64 -15.98
CA ILE A 153 -12.94 -2.25 -15.93
C ILE A 153 -12.60 -1.34 -17.11
N ASP A 154 -13.06 -1.70 -18.31
CA ASP A 154 -12.81 -0.92 -19.54
C ASP A 154 -13.45 0.47 -19.46
N SER A 155 -14.72 0.57 -19.04
CA SER A 155 -15.40 1.85 -18.86
C SER A 155 -14.71 2.75 -17.83
N SER A 156 -14.21 2.17 -16.74
CA SER A 156 -13.45 2.89 -15.72
C SER A 156 -12.13 3.42 -16.28
N THR A 157 -11.43 2.64 -17.12
CA THR A 157 -10.20 3.12 -17.78
C THR A 157 -10.47 4.21 -18.81
N GLN A 158 -11.57 4.14 -19.56
CA GLN A 158 -11.93 5.18 -20.54
C GLN A 158 -12.27 6.50 -19.85
N PHE A 159 -12.96 6.48 -18.72
CA PHE A 159 -13.25 7.69 -17.94
C PHE A 159 -11.97 8.44 -17.58
N VAL A 160 -10.92 7.71 -17.16
CA VAL A 160 -9.62 8.31 -16.85
C VAL A 160 -8.98 8.93 -18.09
N LEU A 161 -9.03 8.26 -19.25
CA LEU A 161 -8.44 8.75 -20.50
C LEU A 161 -9.17 9.98 -21.07
N VAL A 162 -10.48 10.08 -20.88
CA VAL A 162 -11.28 11.24 -21.32
C VAL A 162 -11.06 12.44 -20.39
N SER A 163 -10.77 12.19 -19.10
CA SER A 163 -10.49 13.25 -18.13
C SER A 163 -9.10 13.87 -18.28
N THR A 164 -8.17 13.19 -18.96
CA THR A 164 -6.79 13.64 -19.17
C THR A 164 -6.53 14.28 -20.54
N ASN A 165 -7.53 14.35 -21.43
CA ASN A 165 -7.52 15.11 -22.68
C ASN A 165 -8.41 16.35 -22.58
#